data_AF-A0A7J8Y9Z1-F1
#
_entry.id   AF-A0A7J8Y9Z1-F1
#
_cell.length_a   1.000
_cell.length_b   1.000
_cell.length_c   1.000
_cell.angle_alpha   90.00
_cell.angle_beta   90.00
_cell.angle_gamma   90.00
#
_symmetry.space_group_name_H-M   'P 1'
#
loop_
_entity.id
_entity.type
_entity.pdbx_description
1 polymer ?
#
loop_
_entity_poly.entity_id
_entity_poly.type
_entity_poly.pdbx_seq_one_letter_code
_entity_poly.pdbx_strand_id
1 'polypeptide(L)'
;MTEAVIRKKPGMASVKDMPLLQDGPPPGGFAPVRYARRIPNKGPSAMAIFLAAFGAFSYGMYQVGQGNKIRSIYLLKKFDGSGKGKMVEIQWFADSIII
;
A
#
# COMPACT_ATOMS: atom_id res chain seq x y z
N MET A 1 -6.55 -65.53 19.20
CA MET A 1 -5.07 -65.42 19.30
C MET A 1 -4.40 -65.70 17.96
N THR A 2 -4.84 -65.05 16.86
CA THR A 2 -4.30 -65.28 15.49
C THR A 2 -3.46 -64.11 14.98
N GLU A 3 -3.61 -62.92 15.56
CA GLU A 3 -2.87 -61.69 15.22
C GLU A 3 -1.34 -61.89 15.24
N ALA A 4 -0.83 -62.69 16.19
CA ALA A 4 0.60 -62.99 16.30
C ALA A 4 1.17 -63.81 15.13
N VAL A 5 0.31 -64.54 14.41
CA VAL A 5 0.69 -65.30 13.21
C VAL A 5 0.64 -64.41 11.98
N ILE A 6 -0.34 -63.50 11.92
CA ILE A 6 -0.58 -62.61 10.78
C ILE A 6 0.45 -61.49 10.72
N ARG A 7 0.73 -60.81 11.84
CA ARG A 7 1.68 -59.68 11.92
C ARG A 7 3.10 -60.12 12.26
N LYS A 8 3.51 -61.33 11.86
CA LYS A 8 4.77 -61.92 12.31
C LYS A 8 5.98 -61.20 11.70
N LYS A 9 6.94 -60.80 12.55
CA LYS A 9 8.28 -60.36 12.14
C LYS A 9 9.31 -61.47 12.41
N PRO A 10 10.28 -61.73 11.52
CA PRO A 10 11.37 -62.67 11.79
C PRO A 10 12.14 -62.27 13.06
N GLY A 11 12.39 -63.22 13.96
CA GLY A 11 13.13 -62.99 15.22
C GLY A 11 12.32 -62.41 16.39
N MET A 12 10.99 -62.38 16.29
CA MET A 12 10.11 -61.94 17.38
C MET A 12 10.12 -62.93 18.57
N ALA A 13 10.59 -62.48 19.74
CA ALA A 13 10.64 -63.30 20.97
C ALA A 13 9.38 -63.15 21.84
N SER A 14 8.64 -62.04 21.69
CA SER A 14 7.46 -61.73 22.48
C SER A 14 6.37 -61.07 21.63
N VAL A 15 5.11 -61.22 22.06
CA VAL A 15 3.94 -60.61 21.42
C VAL A 15 4.01 -59.07 21.43
N LYS A 16 4.79 -58.48 22.35
CA LYS A 16 4.97 -57.02 22.45
C LYS A 16 5.78 -56.43 21.29
N ASP A 17 6.65 -57.23 20.67
CA ASP A 17 7.54 -56.79 19.57
C ASP A 17 6.86 -56.90 18.20
N MET A 18 5.55 -57.13 18.19
CA MET A 18 4.76 -57.24 16.98
C MET A 18 4.78 -55.92 16.20
N PRO A 19 5.05 -55.93 14.89
CA PRO A 19 5.04 -54.74 14.06
C PRO A 19 3.66 -54.09 14.07
N LEU A 20 3.65 -52.81 14.45
CA LEU A 20 2.50 -51.93 14.38
C LEU A 20 2.88 -50.75 13.48
N LEU A 21 2.40 -50.79 12.24
CA LEU A 21 2.48 -49.68 11.31
C LEU A 21 1.10 -49.02 11.29
N GLN A 22 0.97 -47.93 12.04
CA GLN A 22 -0.22 -47.09 12.06
C GLN A 22 0.04 -45.84 11.24
N ASP A 23 -0.99 -45.36 10.54
CA ASP A 23 -0.94 -44.04 9.91
C ASP A 23 -0.85 -42.98 11.00
N GLY A 24 0.29 -42.30 11.03
CA GLY A 24 0.59 -41.26 12.00
C GLY A 24 1.24 -40.06 11.32
N PRO A 25 1.29 -38.91 12.01
CA PRO A 25 2.07 -37.79 11.52
C PRO A 25 3.53 -38.23 11.34
N PRO A 26 4.25 -37.63 10.39
CA PRO A 26 5.68 -37.89 10.24
C PRO A 26 6.42 -37.53 11.54
N PRO A 27 7.58 -38.16 11.81
CA PRO A 27 8.42 -37.78 12.94
C PRO A 27 8.82 -36.29 12.78
N GLY A 28 8.36 -35.44 13.70
CA GLY A 28 8.50 -33.98 13.64
C GLY A 28 7.20 -33.20 13.39
N GLY A 29 6.08 -33.88 13.09
CA GLY A 29 4.77 -33.27 12.91
C GLY A 29 4.61 -32.52 11.58
N PHE A 30 3.47 -31.84 11.41
CA PHE A 30 3.17 -31.03 10.24
C PHE A 30 3.62 -29.58 10.44
N ALA A 31 3.88 -28.88 9.34
CA ALA A 31 4.14 -27.45 9.38
C ALA A 31 2.97 -26.68 10.04
N PRO A 32 3.25 -25.60 10.79
CA PRO A 32 2.21 -24.85 11.48
C PRO A 32 1.28 -24.17 10.48
N VAL A 33 0.00 -24.54 10.52
CA VAL A 33 -1.04 -23.93 9.69
C VAL A 33 -1.46 -22.60 10.32
N ARG A 34 -1.34 -21.52 9.55
CA ARG A 34 -1.79 -20.19 9.97
C ARG A 34 -3.30 -20.08 9.73
N TYR A 35 -4.09 -20.18 10.81
CA TYR A 35 -5.55 -20.08 10.74
C TYR A 35 -6.06 -18.63 10.93
N ALA A 36 -5.27 -17.77 11.58
CA ALA A 36 -5.70 -16.43 11.92
C ALA A 36 -5.68 -15.46 10.72
N ARG A 37 -6.70 -14.63 10.62
CA ARG A 37 -6.75 -13.53 9.65
C ARG A 37 -5.71 -12.46 10.02
N ARG A 38 -4.84 -12.10 9.08
CA ARG A 38 -3.83 -11.05 9.26
C ARG A 38 -4.00 -9.97 8.20
N ILE A 39 -4.73 -8.92 8.54
CA ILE A 39 -4.85 -7.72 7.70
C ILE A 39 -3.78 -6.72 8.16
N PRO A 40 -2.80 -6.38 7.30
CA PRO A 40 -1.75 -5.45 7.67
C PRO A 40 -2.21 -3.99 7.54
N ASN A 41 -2.15 -3.23 8.63
CA ASN A 41 -2.43 -1.78 8.63
C ASN A 41 -1.15 -0.99 8.30
N LYS A 42 -0.77 -0.97 7.02
CA LYS A 42 0.44 -0.26 6.53
C LYS A 42 0.18 1.18 6.06
N GLY A 43 -1.03 1.69 6.26
CA GLY A 43 -1.39 3.05 5.86
C GLY A 43 -0.71 4.12 6.71
N PRO A 44 -0.55 5.34 6.18
CA PRO A 44 -0.09 6.49 6.96
C PRO A 44 -1.07 6.78 8.11
N SER A 45 -0.54 7.27 9.23
CA SER A 45 -1.35 7.60 10.40
C SER A 45 -2.33 8.75 10.10
N ALA A 46 -3.40 8.86 10.88
CA ALA A 46 -4.40 9.92 10.71
C ALA A 46 -3.76 11.32 10.73
N MET A 47 -2.82 11.56 11.64
CA MET A 47 -2.09 12.82 11.72
C MET A 47 -1.20 13.07 10.51
N ALA A 48 -0.58 12.03 9.95
CA ALA A 48 0.25 12.17 8.74
C ALA A 48 -0.61 12.62 7.56
N ILE A 49 -1.80 12.03 7.37
CA ILE A 49 -2.74 12.42 6.32
C ILE A 49 -3.22 13.85 6.53
N PHE A 50 -3.60 14.20 7.77
CA PHE A 50 -4.08 15.54 8.11
C PHE A 50 -3.01 16.61 7.84
N LEU A 51 -1.79 16.41 8.34
CA LEU A 51 -0.70 17.36 8.18
C LEU A 51 -0.27 17.49 6.72
N ALA A 52 -0.28 16.39 5.96
CA ALA A 52 0.00 16.43 4.53
C ALA A 52 -1.04 17.28 3.78
N ALA A 53 -2.33 17.05 4.02
CA ALA A 53 -3.40 17.81 3.40
C ALA A 53 -3.37 19.29 3.82
N PHE A 54 -3.23 19.56 5.11
CA PHE A 54 -3.13 20.92 5.64
C PHE A 54 -1.89 21.66 5.11
N GLY A 55 -0.74 20.99 5.07
CA GLY A 55 0.50 21.53 4.53
C GLY A 55 0.37 21.85 3.04
N ALA A 56 -0.15 20.93 2.24
CA ALA A 56 -0.38 21.15 0.83
C ALA A 56 -1.35 22.30 0.57
N PHE A 57 -2.45 22.38 1.34
CA PHE A 57 -3.44 23.43 1.21
C PHE A 57 -2.89 24.81 1.59
N SER A 58 -2.26 24.93 2.77
CA SER A 58 -1.69 26.19 3.24
C SER A 58 -0.59 26.70 2.29
N TYR A 59 0.30 25.81 1.84
CA TYR A 59 1.34 26.15 0.88
C TYR A 59 0.78 26.49 -0.51
N GLY A 60 -0.21 25.75 -1.00
CA GLY A 60 -0.89 26.05 -2.25
C GLY A 60 -1.56 27.43 -2.23
N MET A 61 -2.26 27.76 -1.15
CA MET A 61 -2.89 29.07 -0.98
C MET A 61 -1.87 30.21 -0.91
N TYR A 62 -0.71 29.99 -0.29
CA TYR A 62 0.38 30.95 -0.32
C TYR A 62 0.87 31.23 -1.75
N GLN A 63 1.07 30.19 -2.55
CA GLN A 63 1.48 30.34 -3.95
C GLN A 63 0.42 31.05 -4.79
N VAL A 64 -0.86 30.71 -4.62
CA VAL A 64 -1.99 31.39 -5.28
C VAL A 64 -2.00 32.88 -4.95
N GLY A 65 -1.77 33.25 -3.69
CA GLY A 65 -1.67 34.65 -3.27
C GLY A 65 -0.56 35.41 -4.00
N GLN A 66 0.63 34.80 -4.12
CA GLN A 66 1.74 35.40 -4.86
C GLN A 66 1.44 35.51 -6.36
N GLY A 67 0.85 34.47 -6.96
CA GLY A 67 0.42 34.48 -8.36
C GLY A 67 -0.60 35.57 -8.66
N ASN A 68 -1.58 35.76 -7.78
CA ASN A 68 -2.59 36.81 -7.91
C ASN A 68 -1.99 38.22 -7.83
N LYS A 69 -0.99 38.44 -6.97
CA LYS A 69 -0.26 39.72 -6.91
C LYS A 69 0.46 40.03 -8.22
N ILE A 70 1.15 39.03 -8.79
CA ILE A 70 1.84 39.17 -10.09
C ILE A 70 0.82 39.43 -11.20
N ARG A 71 -0.28 38.68 -11.24
CA ARG A 71 -1.37 38.87 -12.21
C ARG A 71 -1.96 40.27 -12.13
N SER A 72 -2.20 40.79 -10.92
CA SER A 72 -2.73 42.14 -10.72
C SER A 72 -1.78 43.21 -11.29
N ILE A 73 -0.48 43.13 -10.97
CA ILE A 73 0.54 44.05 -11.51
C ILE A 73 0.61 43.95 -13.04
N TYR A 74 0.53 42.73 -13.57
CA TYR A 74 0.52 42.49 -15.00
C TYR A 74 -0.68 43.13 -15.70
N LEU A 75 -1.88 42.93 -15.14
CA LEU A 75 -3.11 43.50 -15.66
C LEU A 75 -3.07 45.03 -15.60
N LEU A 76 -2.61 45.61 -14.49
CA LEU A 76 -2.44 47.07 -14.37
C LEU A 76 -1.50 47.62 -15.45
N LYS A 77 -0.32 47.00 -15.64
CA LYS A 77 0.60 47.35 -16.74
C LYS A 77 -0.05 47.20 -18.13
N LYS A 78 -0.91 46.20 -18.31
CA LYS A 78 -1.64 45.98 -19.57
C LYS A 78 -2.69 47.06 -19.82
N PHE A 79 -3.39 47.52 -18.78
CA PHE A 79 -4.38 48.59 -18.88
C PHE A 79 -3.73 49.97 -19.08
N ASP A 80 -2.68 50.29 -18.31
CA ASP A 80 -1.89 51.52 -18.50
C ASP A 80 -1.19 51.54 -19.88
N GLY A 81 -0.83 50.36 -20.38
CA GLY A 81 -0.20 50.15 -21.68
C GLY A 81 -1.16 49.99 -22.85
N SER A 82 -2.45 50.31 -22.73
CA SER A 82 -3.40 50.21 -23.84
C SER A 82 -3.25 51.36 -24.85
N GLY A 83 -2.12 51.33 -25.57
CA GLY A 83 -2.09 51.46 -27.02
C GLY A 83 -1.89 50.06 -27.64
N LYS A 84 -3.01 49.35 -27.89
CA LYS A 84 -3.22 48.30 -28.92
C LYS A 84 -1.97 47.53 -29.41
N GLY A 85 -1.78 46.27 -29.01
CA GLY A 85 -0.83 45.39 -29.73
C GLY A 85 -0.49 44.01 -29.18
N LYS A 86 -0.75 43.68 -27.91
CA LYS A 86 -0.24 42.42 -27.29
C LYS A 86 -1.33 41.51 -26.70
N MET A 87 -2.49 41.41 -27.33
CA MET A 87 -3.60 40.56 -26.84
C MET A 87 -3.50 39.08 -27.27
N VAL A 88 -2.72 38.75 -28.30
CA VAL A 88 -2.75 37.41 -28.92
C VAL A 88 -1.78 36.42 -28.26
N GLU A 89 -0.69 36.88 -27.65
CA GLU A 89 0.38 36.00 -27.14
C GLU A 89 0.12 35.46 -25.72
N ILE A 90 -0.77 36.10 -24.96
CA ILE A 90 -1.01 35.79 -23.53
C ILE A 90 -2.09 34.73 -23.35
N GLN A 91 -3.02 34.64 -24.31
CA GLN A 91 -4.13 33.69 -24.23
C GLN A 91 -3.60 32.24 -24.23
N TRP A 92 -2.59 31.96 -25.07
CA TRP A 92 -1.93 30.66 -25.13
C TRP A 92 -1.24 30.24 -23.81
N PHE A 93 -0.70 31.19 -23.05
CA PHE A 93 -0.05 30.89 -21.77
C PHE A 93 -1.06 30.73 -20.63
N ALA A 94 -2.15 31.50 -20.66
CA ALA A 94 -3.24 31.39 -19.69
C ALA A 94 -3.99 30.05 -19.81
N ASP A 95 -4.14 29.54 -21.04
CA ASP A 95 -4.83 28.26 -21.28
C ASP A 95 -3.94 27.03 -20.94
N SER A 96 -2.62 27.19 -20.87
CA SER A 96 -1.67 26.12 -20.48
C SER A 96 -1.51 25.88 -18.97
N ILE A 97 -2.08 26.74 -18.12
CA ILE A 97 -1.96 26.68 -16.65
C ILE A 97 -3.20 26.08 -15.97
N ILE A 98 -4.28 25.80 -16.71
CA ILE A 98 -5.56 25.28 -16.17
C ILE A 98 -5.77 23.79 -16.53
N ILE A 99 -4.71 22.97 -16.45
CA ILE A 99 -4.83 21.50 -16.32
C ILE A 99 -4.25 21.09 -14.98
#